data_AF-A0A7W0ZBA1-F1
#
_entry.id   AF-A0A7W0ZBA1-F1
#
_cell.length_a   1.000
_cell.length_b   1.000
_cell.length_c   1.000
_cell.angle_alpha   90.00
_cell.angle_beta   90.00
_cell.angle_gamma   90.00
#
_symmetry.space_group_name_H-M   'P 1'
#
loop_
_entity.id
_entity.type
_entity.pdbx_description
1 polymer ?
#
loop_
_entity_poly.entity_id
_entity_poly.type
_entity_poly.pdbx_seq_one_letter_code
_entity_poly.pdbx_strand_id
1 'polypeptide(L)' 'MNASEGRLVAEASGEVESDDGVLVLRRIHVTYRLRLDEDADRGKVQRAFELHPPKCPVYRSIGEQVEITLELETN' A
#
# COMPACT_ATOMS: atom_id res chain seq x y z
N MET A 1 6.03 16.43 0.57
CA MET A 1 6.26 14.99 0.33
C MET A 1 6.40 14.79 -1.17
N ASN A 2 7.58 14.39 -1.63
CA ASN A 2 7.85 14.06 -3.04
C ASN A 2 7.98 12.53 -3.14
N ALA A 3 7.16 11.90 -3.97
CA ALA A 3 7.12 10.45 -4.19
C ALA A 3 7.81 10.00 -5.49
N SER A 4 8.39 10.94 -6.23
CA SER A 4 9.08 10.69 -7.50
C SER A 4 10.52 10.19 -7.28
N GLU A 5 11.19 9.85 -8.38
CA GLU A 5 12.64 9.53 -8.39
C GLU A 5 13.04 8.37 -7.45
N GLY A 6 12.14 7.41 -7.24
CA GLY A 6 12.39 6.26 -6.37
C GLY A 6 12.41 6.60 -4.88
N ARG A 7 12.01 7.81 -4.48
CA ARG A 7 11.85 8.18 -3.07
C ARG A 7 10.73 7.42 -2.39
N LEU A 8 9.69 7.06 -3.15
CA LEU A 8 8.65 6.12 -2.74
C LEU A 8 8.72 4.89 -3.63
N VAL A 9 8.86 3.72 -3.00
CA VAL A 9 8.72 2.42 -3.66
C VAL A 9 7.59 1.67 -2.98
N ALA A 10 6.70 1.06 -3.76
CA ALA A 10 5.66 0.19 -3.25
C ALA A 10 5.91 -1.22 -3.78
N GLU A 11 5.99 -2.19 -2.89
CA GLU A 11 6.08 -3.61 -3.22
C GLU A 11 4.78 -4.28 -2.80
N ALA A 12 4.16 -5.02 -3.70
CA ALA A 12 2.91 -5.71 -3.44
C ALA A 12 3.10 -7.23 -3.55
N SER A 13 2.70 -7.96 -2.52
CA SER A 13 2.59 -9.42 -2.52
C SER A 13 1.13 -9.82 -2.51
N GLY A 14 0.76 -10.82 -3.31
CA GLY A 14 -0.61 -11.32 -3.41
C GLY A 14 -0.68 -12.80 -3.07
N GLU A 15 -1.72 -13.18 -2.32
CA GLU A 15 -2.04 -14.57 -2.02
C GLU A 15 -3.24 -15.03 -2.84
N VAL A 16 -3.06 -16.13 -3.57
CA VAL A 16 -4.08 -16.74 -4.40
C VAL A 16 -4.46 -18.08 -3.81
N GLU A 17 -5.76 -18.33 -3.68
CA GLU A 17 -6.31 -19.58 -3.16
C GLU A 17 -7.20 -20.23 -4.23
N SER A 18 -7.41 -21.54 -4.16
CA SER A 18 -8.39 -22.23 -5.00
C SER A 18 -9.76 -22.20 -4.34
N ASP A 19 -10.76 -21.68 -5.03
CA ASP A 19 -12.16 -21.63 -4.64
C ASP A 19 -12.99 -22.33 -5.71
N ASP A 20 -13.63 -23.46 -5.36
CA ASP A 20 -14.35 -24.33 -6.30
C ASP A 20 -13.59 -24.67 -7.59
N GLY A 21 -12.28 -24.89 -7.47
CA GLY A 21 -11.38 -25.23 -8.59
C GLY A 21 -10.92 -24.03 -9.42
N VAL A 22 -11.22 -22.80 -9.01
CA VAL A 22 -10.80 -21.55 -9.63
C VAL A 22 -9.81 -20.82 -8.73
N LEU A 23 -8.71 -20.32 -9.29
CA LEU A 23 -7.75 -19.49 -8.56
C LEU A 23 -8.32 -18.08 -8.35
N VAL A 24 -8.45 -17.67 -7.09
CA VAL A 24 -8.98 -16.37 -6.67
C VAL A 24 -7.95 -15.62 -5.82
N LEU A 25 -7.81 -14.33 -6.07
CA LEU A 25 -6.96 -13.46 -5.26
C LEU A 25 -7.67 -13.17 -3.94
N ARG A 26 -7.10 -13.62 -2.81
CA ARG A 26 -7.71 -13.48 -1.49
C ARG A 26 -7.13 -12.32 -0.69
N ARG A 27 -5.82 -12.13 -0.78
CA ARG A 27 -5.11 -11.12 0.01
C ARG A 27 -4.07 -10.39 -0.83
N ILE A 28 -3.86 -9.13 -0.50
CA ILE A 28 -2.74 -8.32 -0.98
C ILE A 28 -2.10 -7.66 0.24
N HIS A 29 -0.78 -7.73 0.34
CA HIS A 29 0.01 -6.93 1.26
C HIS A 29 0.87 -5.96 0.47
N VAL A 30 0.85 -4.67 0.84
CA VAL A 30 1.67 -3.63 0.20
C VAL A 30 2.61 -3.00 1.21
N THR A 31 3.92 -3.12 0.97
CA THR A 31 4.96 -2.43 1.74
C THR A 31 5.40 -1.19 1.00
N TYR A 32 5.17 -0.02 1.59
CA TYR A 32 5.68 1.25 1.10
C TYR A 32 7.01 1.58 1.76
N ARG A 33 8.04 1.80 0.97
CA ARG A 33 9.36 2.26 1.42
C ARG A 33 9.55 3.71 1.02
N LEU A 34 9.50 4.60 2.00
CA LEU A 34 9.56 6.05 1.80
C LEU A 34 10.84 6.63 2.40
N ARG A 35 11.63 7.29 1.57
CA ARG A 35 12.78 8.10 2.02
C ARG A 35 12.30 9.48 2.44
N LEU A 36 12.57 9.83 3.69
CA LEU A 36 12.27 11.12 4.28
C LEU A 36 13.52 12.00 4.32
N ASP A 37 13.32 13.30 4.09
CA ASP A 37 14.31 14.33 4.38
C ASP A 37 14.40 14.52 5.92
N GLU A 38 15.53 14.99 6.46
CA GLU A 38 15.76 15.06 7.91
C GLU A 38 14.74 15.94 8.66
N ASP A 39 14.23 16.97 8.01
CA ASP A 39 13.24 17.92 8.54
C ASP A 39 11.79 17.51 8.24
N ALA A 40 11.57 16.31 7.68
CA ALA A 40 10.23 15.86 7.32
C ALA A 40 9.34 15.65 8.56
N ASP A 41 8.11 16.17 8.46
CA ASP A 41 7.07 15.99 9.48
C ASP A 41 6.51 14.55 9.40
N ARG A 42 7.05 13.67 10.26
CA ARG A 42 6.65 12.25 10.34
C ARG A 42 5.16 12.07 10.68
N GLY A 43 4.56 13.00 11.42
CA GLY A 43 3.14 12.96 11.75
C GLY A 43 2.26 13.20 10.52
N LYS A 44 2.63 14.16 9.66
CA LYS A 44 1.95 14.37 8.36
C LYS A 44 2.14 13.20 7.41
N VAL A 45 3.33 12.60 7.40
CA VAL A 45 3.62 11.41 6.59
C VAL A 45 2.71 10.26 7.00
N GLN A 46 2.67 9.94 8.30
CA GLN A 46 1.83 8.87 8.85
C GLN A 46 0.34 9.12 8.55
N ARG A 47 -0.14 10.35 8.78
CA ARG A 47 -1.52 10.73 8.45
C ARG A 47 -1.83 10.57 6.96
N ALA A 48 -0.90 10.95 6.08
CA ALA A 48 -1.09 10.78 4.64
C ALA A 48 -1.18 9.29 4.27
N PHE A 49 -0.34 8.45 4.86
CA PHE A 49 -0.38 7.00 4.70
C PHE A 49 -1.70 6.39 5.20
N GLU A 50 -2.22 6.79 6.36
CA GLU A 50 -3.50 6.26 6.87
C GLU A 50 -4.72 6.67 6.03
N LEU A 51 -4.67 7.86 5.42
CA LEU A 51 -5.82 8.44 4.71
C LEU A 51 -5.80 8.19 3.19
N HIS A 52 -4.72 7.65 2.62
CA HIS A 52 -4.64 7.40 1.18
C HIS A 52 -5.48 6.23 0.65
N PRO A 53 -5.79 5.14 1.40
CA PRO A 53 -6.50 3.99 0.84
C PRO A 53 -7.80 4.33 0.12
N PRO A 54 -8.73 5.15 0.68
CA PRO A 54 -9.97 5.50 -0.03
C PRO A 54 -9.74 6.36 -1.28
N LYS A 55 -8.54 6.89 -1.50
CA LYS A 55 -8.14 7.66 -2.69
C LYS A 55 -7.34 6.86 -3.70
N CYS A 56 -6.85 5.67 -3.33
CA CYS A 56 -6.09 4.79 -4.22
C CYS A 56 -7.04 4.17 -5.26
N PRO A 57 -6.83 4.37 -6.58
CA PRO A 57 -7.69 3.78 -7.61
C PRO A 57 -7.77 2.26 -7.50
N VAL A 58 -6.65 1.59 -7.22
CA VAL A 58 -6.60 0.13 -7.06
C VAL A 58 -7.42 -0.32 -5.85
N TYR A 59 -7.23 0.31 -4.68
CA TYR A 59 -8.01 -0.01 -3.49
C TYR A 59 -9.52 0.20 -3.74
N ARG A 60 -9.90 1.27 -4.44
CA ARG A 60 -11.31 1.51 -4.80
C ARG A 60 -11.87 0.49 -5.79
N SER A 61 -11.04 -0.06 -6.65
CA SER A 61 -11.48 -1.02 -7.67
C SER A 61 -11.65 -2.44 -7.13
N ILE A 62 -10.83 -2.87 -6.16
CA ILE A 62 -10.80 -4.27 -5.71
C ILE A 62 -10.81 -4.49 -4.19
N GLY A 63 -10.73 -3.42 -3.39
CA GLY A 63 -10.56 -3.51 -1.93
C GLY A 63 -11.78 -3.99 -1.15
N GLU A 64 -12.95 -4.10 -1.79
CA GLU A 64 -14.12 -4.75 -1.19
C GLU A 64 -14.15 -6.27 -1.46
N GLN A 65 -13.36 -6.75 -2.42
CA GLN A 65 -13.33 -8.16 -2.84
C GLN A 65 -12.10 -8.92 -2.31
N VAL A 66 -11.06 -8.18 -1.92
CA VAL A 66 -9.76 -8.72 -1.50
C VAL A 66 -9.36 -8.06 -0.19
N GLU A 67 -8.81 -8.84 0.74
CA GLU A 67 -8.22 -8.27 1.95
C GLU A 67 -6.93 -7.52 1.57
N ILE A 68 -6.86 -6.22 1.84
CA ILE A 68 -5.68 -5.40 1.54
C ILE A 68 -5.10 -4.88 2.85
N THR A 69 -3.84 -5.22 3.12
CA THR A 69 -3.06 -4.70 4.24
C THR A 69 -1.89 -3.86 3.73
N LEU A 70 -1.53 -2.83 4.51
CA LEU A 70 -0.54 -1.83 4.11
C LEU A 70 0.47 -1.66 5.23
N GLU A 71 1.74 -1.50 4.85
CA GLU A 71 2.84 -1.19 5.75
C GLU A 71 3.63 0.02 5.23
N LEU A 72 4.17 0.83 6.14
CA LEU A 72 5.04 1.95 5.83
C LEU A 72 6.39 1.80 6.54
N GLU A 73 7.45 1.68 5.75
CA GLU A 73 8.84 1.73 6.19
C GLU A 73 9.45 3.10 5.85
N THR A 74 10.16 3.70 6.81
CA THR A 74 10.88 4.97 6.62
C THR A 74 12.33 4.82 7.11
N ASN A 75 13.25 5.60 6.53
CA ASN A 75 14.65 5.66 6.93
C ASN A 75 14.92 6.49 8.19
#